data_AF-A0A0R3TZK3-F1
#
_entry.id   AF-A0A0R3TZK3-F1
#
_cell.length_a   1.000
_cell.length_b   1.000
_cell.length_c   1.000
_cell.angle_alpha   90.00
_cell.angle_beta   90.00
_cell.angle_gamma   90.00
#
_symmetry.space_group_name_H-M   'P 1'
#
loop_
_entity.id
_entity.type
_entity.pdbx_description
1 polymer ?
#
loop_
_entity_poly.entity_id
_entity_poly.type
_entity_poly.pdbx_seq_one_letter_code
_entity_poly.pdbx_strand_id
1 'polypeptide(L)' 'MNEYKLVVLGDGGVGKSALTVRFVMGKFEEKFDPTIEDFYRKEI' A
#
# COMPACT_ATOMS: atom_id res chain seq x y z
N MET A 1 22.46 5.18 0.02
CA MET A 1 21.20 4.41 0.12
C MET A 1 20.47 4.56 -1.18
N ASN A 2 20.00 3.47 -1.78
CA ASN A 2 19.25 3.53 -3.02
C ASN A 2 17.77 3.77 -2.68
N GLU A 3 17.16 4.75 -3.35
CA GLU A 3 15.72 5.01 -3.24
C GLU A 3 15.01 4.33 -4.41
N TYR A 4 13.94 3.59 -4.12
CA TYR A 4 13.07 2.97 -5.12
C TYR A 4 11.67 3.59 -5.02
N LYS A 5 11.21 4.20 -6.10
CA LYS A 5 9.85 4.76 -6.21
C LYS A 5 8.95 3.76 -6.93
N LEU A 6 7.89 3.34 -6.26
CA LEU A 6 6.96 2.33 -6.74
C LEU A 6 5.54 2.90 -6.76
N VAL A 7 4.73 2.46 -7.72
CA VAL A 7 3.30 2.80 -7.82
C VAL A 7 2.51 1.49 -7.88
N VAL A 8 1.45 1.38 -7.10
CA VAL A 8 0.56 0.21 -7.07
C VAL A 8 -0.79 0.61 -7.69
N LEU A 9 -1.14 -0.01 -8.82
CA LEU A 9 -2.34 0.29 -9.61
C LEU A 9 -3.20 -0.97 -9.82
N GLY A 10 -4.47 -0.78 -10.19
CA GLY A 10 -5.44 -1.85 -10.42
C GLY A 10 -6.86 -1.45 -10.01
N ASP A 11 -7.83 -2.30 -10.30
CA ASP A 11 -9.26 -2.03 -10.09
C ASP A 11 -9.63 -1.84 -8.60
N GLY A 12 -10.84 -1.31 -8.35
CA GLY A 12 -11.38 -1.17 -7.00
C GLY A 12 -11.50 -2.53 -6.29
N GLY A 13 -11.18 -2.57 -4.99
CA GLY A 13 -11.35 -3.78 -4.18
C GLY A 13 -10.32 -4.90 -4.38
N VAL A 14 -9.36 -4.80 -5.31
CA VAL A 14 -8.35 -5.85 -5.56
C VAL A 14 -7.27 -5.98 -4.47
N GLY A 15 -7.32 -5.17 -3.40
CA GLY A 15 -6.42 -5.29 -2.25
C GLY A 15 -5.12 -4.50 -2.31
N LYS A 16 -5.00 -3.49 -3.20
CA LYS A 16 -3.81 -2.63 -3.32
C LYS A 16 -3.37 -2.04 -1.97
N SER A 17 -4.30 -1.38 -1.28
CA SER A 17 -4.04 -0.73 0.00
C SER A 17 -3.72 -1.75 1.09
N ALA A 18 -4.43 -2.89 1.11
CA ALA A 18 -4.15 -3.96 2.07
C ALA A 18 -2.73 -4.55 1.90
N LEU A 19 -2.27 -4.76 0.67
CA LEU A 19 -0.90 -5.22 0.39
C LEU A 19 0.13 -4.17 0.78
N THR A 20 -0.07 -2.90 0.39
CA THR A 20 0.84 -1.80 0.71
C THR A 20 0.96 -1.59 2.22
N VAL A 21 -0.17 -1.52 2.94
CA VAL A 21 -0.20 -1.37 4.40
C VAL A 21 0.46 -2.55 5.09
N ARG A 22 0.20 -3.78 4.63
CA ARG A 22 0.85 -4.97 5.20
C ARG A 22 2.34 -4.96 4.99
N PHE A 23 2.80 -4.55 3.82
CA PHE A 23 4.22 -4.42 3.53
C PHE A 23 4.88 -3.38 4.43
N VAL A 24 4.29 -2.20 4.58
CA VAL A 24 4.88 -1.06 5.29
C VAL A 24 4.75 -1.17 6.80
N MET A 25 3.57 -1.52 7.29
CA MET A 25 3.19 -1.49 8.71
C MET A 25 3.10 -2.89 9.37
N GLY A 26 3.18 -3.97 8.58
CA GLY A 26 3.10 -5.33 9.12
C GLY A 26 1.70 -5.77 9.57
N LYS A 27 0.67 -4.95 9.37
CA LYS A 27 -0.74 -5.27 9.71
C LYS A 27 -1.61 -5.44 8.46
N PHE A 28 -2.66 -6.24 8.58
CA PHE A 28 -3.66 -6.39 7.54
C PHE A 28 -4.87 -5.51 7.86
N GLU A 29 -5.32 -4.70 6.90
CA GLU A 29 -6.57 -3.96 7.04
C GLU A 29 -7.73 -4.78 6.48
N GLU A 30 -8.64 -5.18 7.37
CA GLU A 30 -9.81 -6.00 7.05
C GLU A 30 -10.96 -5.17 6.48
N LYS A 31 -11.00 -3.88 6.78
CA LYS A 31 -12.05 -2.97 6.30
C LYS A 31 -11.65 -2.38 4.97
N PHE A 32 -12.59 -2.41 4.02
CA PHE A 32 -12.44 -1.72 2.75
C PHE A 32 -12.82 -0.24 2.91
N ASP A 33 -11.83 0.62 2.70
CA ASP A 33 -12.00 2.06 2.50
C ASP A 33 -11.41 2.41 1.12
N PRO A 34 -12.21 2.88 0.14
CA PRO A 34 -11.70 3.26 -1.17
C PRO A 34 -10.61 4.33 -1.04
N THR A 35 -9.38 3.96 -1.38
CA THR A 35 -8.26 4.91 -1.40
C THR A 35 -8.41 5.91 -2.54
N ILE A 36 -8.31 7.20 -2.22
CA ILE A 36 -8.16 8.26 -3.21
C ILE A 36 -6.70 8.25 -3.72
N GLU A 37 -5.75 8.51 -2.83
CA GLU A 37 -4.30 8.43 -3.07
C GLU A 37 -3.57 8.43 -1.72
N ASP A 38 -2.50 7.65 -1.56
CA ASP A 38 -1.68 7.59 -0.33
C ASP A 38 -0.19 7.37 -0.65
N PHE A 39 0.67 7.89 0.22
CA PHE A 39 2.13 7.72 0.14
C PHE A 39 2.68 6.96 1.34
N TYR A 40 3.54 5.97 1.07
CA TYR A 40 4.20 5.19 2.10
C TYR A 40 5.70 5.09 1.86
N ARG A 41 6.47 4.96 2.93
CA ARG A 41 7.91 4.70 2.89
C ARG A 41 8.25 3.57 3.85
N LYS A 42 9.11 2.66 3.40
CA LYS A 42 9.69 1.60 4.23
C LYS A 42 11.20 1.59 4.03
N GLU A 43 11.93 1.59 5.14
CA GLU A 43 13.37 1.32 5.13
C GLU A 43 13.57 -0.20 5.09
N ILE A 44 14.40 -0.65 4.15
CA ILE A 44 14.72 -2.06 3.89
C ILE A 44 16.23 -2.24 3.95
#